data_AF-A0A3S4XB26-F1
#
_entry.id   AF-A0A3S4XB26-F1
#
_cell.length_a   1.000
_cell.length_b   1.000
_cell.length_c   1.000
_cell.angle_alpha   90.00
_cell.angle_beta   90.00
_cell.angle_gamma   90.00
#
_symmetry.space_group_name_H-M   'P 1'
#
loop_
_entity.id
_entity.type
_entity.pdbx_description
1 polymer ?
#
loop_
_entity_poly.entity_id
_entity_poly.type
_entity_poly.pdbx_seq_one_letter_code
_entity_poly.pdbx_strand_id
1 'polypeptide(L)'
;MKKLLPLALLVATGSASAQSNLDKVLQQKTLTVCTTGDYKPYTFLKEDGSYEGIDIAMAESLANSLGAKVKWVKTTWKTLTPDFVAGKCDIAMGGSQ
;
A
#
# COMPACT_ATOMS: atom_id res chain seq x y z
N MET A 1 37.23 5.38 -52.85
CA MET A 1 36.06 6.06 -52.23
C MET A 1 35.19 5.01 -51.56
N LYS A 2 35.33 4.78 -50.26
CA LYS A 2 34.42 3.94 -49.46
C LYS A 2 34.20 4.65 -48.13
N LYS A 3 33.14 5.46 -48.05
CA LYS A 3 32.73 6.12 -46.81
C LYS A 3 31.99 5.07 -45.97
N LEU A 4 32.62 4.61 -44.90
CA LEU A 4 31.96 3.84 -43.84
C LEU A 4 31.17 4.82 -42.97
N LEU A 5 29.84 4.68 -42.96
CA LEU A 5 28.97 5.28 -41.96
C LEU A 5 28.82 4.26 -40.81
N PRO A 6 29.21 4.55 -39.56
CA PRO A 6 28.77 3.75 -38.44
C PRO A 6 27.49 4.34 -37.82
N LEU A 7 26.53 3.43 -37.72
CA LEU A 7 25.22 3.47 -37.13
C LEU A 7 25.23 4.11 -35.72
N ALA A 8 24.47 5.19 -35.55
CA ALA A 8 24.24 5.79 -34.24
C ALA A 8 23.37 4.85 -33.39
N LEU A 9 23.95 4.30 -32.31
CA LEU A 9 23.25 3.48 -31.33
C LEU A 9 22.37 4.40 -30.47
N LEU A 10 21.06 4.38 -30.71
CA LEU A 10 20.09 5.11 -29.89
C LEU A 10 19.99 4.40 -28.53
N VAL A 11 20.73 4.90 -27.53
CA VAL A 11 20.56 4.47 -26.13
C VAL A 11 19.22 5.01 -25.66
N ALA A 12 18.20 4.15 -25.64
CA ALA A 12 16.92 4.47 -25.02
C ALA A 12 17.14 4.58 -23.51
N THR A 13 17.26 5.81 -23.01
CA THR A 13 17.22 6.12 -21.58
C THR A 13 15.80 5.89 -21.08
N GLY A 14 15.46 4.64 -20.78
CA GLY A 14 14.22 4.32 -20.09
C GLY A 14 14.27 4.88 -18.68
N SER A 15 13.42 5.86 -18.39
CA SER A 15 13.20 6.33 -17.02
C SER A 15 12.72 5.15 -16.19
N ALA A 16 13.54 4.68 -15.24
CA ALA A 16 13.11 3.72 -14.24
C ALA A 16 12.07 4.38 -13.34
N SER A 17 10.79 4.20 -13.66
CA SER A 17 9.69 4.63 -12.78
C SER A 17 9.62 3.63 -11.62
N ALA A 18 9.72 4.14 -10.39
CA ALA A 18 9.49 3.31 -9.21
C ALA A 18 8.03 2.83 -9.24
N GLN A 19 7.82 1.51 -9.07
CA GLN A 19 6.48 0.95 -9.08
C GLN A 19 5.63 1.59 -7.98
N SER A 20 4.43 2.05 -8.34
CA SER A 20 3.54 2.69 -7.38
C SER A 20 2.93 1.67 -6.41
N ASN A 21 2.49 2.14 -5.23
CA ASN A 21 1.73 1.30 -4.29
C ASN A 21 0.44 0.77 -4.93
N LEU A 22 -0.21 1.56 -5.79
CA LEU A 22 -1.42 1.11 -6.49
C LEU A 22 -1.11 -0.06 -7.43
N ASP A 23 -0.03 0.02 -8.21
CA ASP A 23 0.38 -1.06 -9.11
C ASP A 23 0.69 -2.33 -8.32
N LYS A 24 1.37 -2.20 -7.18
CA LYS A 24 1.67 -3.31 -6.27
C LYS A 24 0.38 -3.97 -5.77
N VAL A 25 -0.58 -3.20 -5.27
CA VAL A 25 -1.88 -3.73 -4.78
C VAL A 25 -2.65 -4.42 -5.91
N LEU A 26 -2.71 -3.81 -7.09
CA LEU A 26 -3.42 -4.37 -8.25
C LEU A 26 -2.80 -5.67 -8.76
N GLN A 27 -1.47 -5.79 -8.67
CA GLN A 27 -0.71 -6.99 -9.02
C GLN A 27 -0.87 -8.10 -7.96
N GLN A 28 -0.77 -7.75 -6.68
CA GLN A 28 -0.80 -8.71 -5.56
C GLN A 28 -2.23 -9.10 -5.13
N LYS A 29 -3.25 -8.37 -5.59
CA LYS A 29 -4.64 -8.51 -5.15
C LYS A 29 -4.79 -8.46 -3.63
N THR A 30 -3.91 -7.69 -2.98
CA THR A 30 -3.87 -7.53 -1.53
C THR A 30 -3.59 -6.06 -1.20
N LEU A 31 -4.44 -5.47 -0.36
CA LEU A 31 -4.23 -4.14 0.23
C LEU A 31 -3.78 -4.33 1.68
N THR A 32 -2.53 -3.99 1.97
CA THR A 32 -2.01 -4.03 3.36
C THR A 32 -2.34 -2.74 4.09
N VAL A 33 -3.01 -2.83 5.24
CA VAL A 33 -3.50 -1.67 5.99
C VAL A 33 -2.94 -1.68 7.40
N CYS A 34 -2.15 -0.67 7.76
CA CYS A 34 -1.74 -0.45 9.15
C CYS A 34 -2.89 0.12 9.96
N THR A 35 -3.19 -0.48 11.11
CA THR A 35 -4.18 0.04 12.06
C THR A 35 -3.85 -0.37 13.50
N THR A 36 -4.23 0.47 14.48
CA THR A 36 -3.96 0.22 15.90
C THR A 36 -5.00 -0.72 16.51
N GLY A 37 -6.27 -0.59 16.11
CA GLY A 37 -7.38 -1.38 16.64
C GLY A 37 -7.77 -1.03 18.08
N ASP A 38 -7.40 0.15 18.56
CA ASP A 38 -7.66 0.59 19.93
C ASP A 38 -8.47 1.89 20.02
N TYR A 39 -9.08 2.34 18.90
CA TYR A 39 -9.71 3.64 18.79
C TYR A 39 -11.13 3.59 18.20
N LYS A 40 -12.12 3.34 19.06
CA LYS A 40 -13.54 3.38 18.69
C LYS A 40 -14.03 4.80 18.40
N PRO A 41 -14.99 5.00 17.47
CA PRO A 41 -15.65 3.98 16.64
C PRO A 41 -14.92 3.69 15.31
N TYR A 42 -13.69 4.17 15.14
CA TYR A 42 -12.95 4.10 13.88
C TYR A 42 -12.32 2.73 13.65
N THR A 43 -11.58 2.23 14.64
CA THR A 43 -10.86 0.95 14.57
C THR A 43 -10.89 0.25 15.92
N PHE A 44 -11.28 -1.02 15.93
CA PHE A 44 -11.27 -1.85 17.13
C PHE A 44 -10.89 -3.28 16.77
N LEU A 45 -9.87 -3.81 17.44
CA LEU A 45 -9.47 -5.21 17.35
C LEU A 45 -10.27 -6.01 18.38
N LYS A 46 -11.13 -6.89 17.90
CA LYS A 46 -11.91 -7.80 18.73
C LYS A 46 -11.06 -8.94 19.27
N GLU A 47 -11.58 -9.62 20.29
CA GLU A 47 -10.93 -10.79 20.92
C GLU A 47 -10.74 -11.96 19.94
N ASP A 48 -11.63 -12.09 18.95
CA ASP A 48 -11.53 -13.08 17.87
C ASP A 48 -10.44 -12.77 16.83
N GLY A 49 -9.74 -11.64 16.98
CA GLY A 49 -8.66 -11.20 16.09
C GLY A 49 -9.13 -10.46 14.84
N SER A 50 -10.43 -10.29 14.64
CA SER A 50 -10.98 -9.46 13.56
C SER A 50 -11.16 -8.01 13.97
N TYR A 51 -11.19 -7.13 12.97
CA TYR A 51 -11.32 -5.69 13.17
C TYR A 51 -12.76 -5.22 12.91
N GLU A 52 -13.20 -4.17 13.60
CA GLU A 52 -14.46 -3.47 13.33
C GLU A 52 -14.28 -1.94 13.43
N GLY A 53 -15.19 -1.19 12.80
CA GLY A 53 -15.23 0.27 12.86
C GLY A 53 -15.37 0.94 11.49
N ILE A 54 -15.50 2.26 11.50
CA ILE A 54 -15.73 3.07 10.29
C ILE A 54 -14.54 2.94 9.32
N ASP A 55 -13.32 3.07 9.82
CA ASP A 55 -12.11 3.00 9.00
C ASP A 55 -11.87 1.58 8.47
N ILE A 56 -12.27 0.57 9.24
CA ILE A 56 -12.21 -0.83 8.83
C ILE A 56 -13.13 -1.07 7.63
N ALA A 57 -14.39 -0.63 7.72
CA ALA A 57 -15.35 -0.75 6.63
C ALA A 57 -14.90 0.03 5.37
N MET A 58 -14.28 1.19 5.54
CA MET A 58 -13.72 1.96 4.42
C MET A 58 -12.56 1.24 3.73
N ALA A 59 -11.61 0.66 4.50
CA ALA A 59 -10.52 -0.13 3.95
C ALA A 59 -11.04 -1.36 3.18
N GLU A 60 -12.03 -2.06 3.71
CA GLU A 60 -12.68 -3.19 3.04
C GLU A 60 -13.36 -2.75 1.74
N SER A 61 -14.10 -1.63 1.75
CA SER A 61 -14.74 -1.08 0.56
C SER A 61 -13.72 -0.66 -0.51
N LEU A 62 -12.58 -0.09 -0.11
CA LEU A 62 -11.51 0.26 -1.02
C LEU A 62 -10.88 -0.99 -1.65
N ALA A 63 -10.54 -1.99 -0.83
CA ALA A 63 -9.98 -3.25 -1.33
C ALA A 63 -10.93 -3.93 -2.32
N ASN A 64 -12.23 -3.97 -2.00
CA ASN A 64 -13.26 -4.52 -2.89
C ASN A 64 -13.30 -3.79 -4.23
N SER A 65 -13.26 -2.46 -4.23
CA SER A 65 -13.23 -1.64 -5.46
C SER A 65 -11.99 -1.92 -6.32
N LEU A 66 -10.88 -2.32 -5.70
CA LEU A 66 -9.62 -2.68 -6.36
C LEU A 66 -9.55 -4.17 -6.75
N GLY A 67 -10.57 -4.97 -6.42
CA GLY A 67 -10.55 -6.43 -6.60
C GLY A 67 -9.48 -7.11 -5.74
N ALA A 68 -9.16 -6.55 -4.58
CA ALA A 68 -8.15 -7.02 -3.64
C ALA A 68 -8.77 -7.46 -2.31
N LYS A 69 -7.99 -8.19 -1.50
CA LYS A 69 -8.33 -8.51 -0.11
C LYS A 69 -7.56 -7.61 0.85
N VAL A 70 -8.16 -7.23 1.98
CA VAL A 70 -7.43 -6.53 3.03
C VAL A 70 -6.53 -7.51 3.79
N LYS A 71 -5.30 -7.09 4.04
CA LYS A 71 -4.40 -7.70 5.03
C LYS A 71 -4.10 -6.68 6.12
N TRP A 72 -4.63 -6.92 7.31
CA TRP A 72 -4.41 -6.05 8.46
C TRP A 72 -2.98 -6.18 8.98
N VAL A 73 -2.36 -5.04 9.25
CA VAL A 73 -1.05 -4.92 9.88
C VAL A 73 -1.26 -4.21 11.21
N LYS A 74 -1.27 -4.98 12.30
CA LYS A 74 -1.38 -4.42 13.64
C LYS A 74 -0.16 -3.54 13.94
N THR A 75 -0.42 -2.31 14.38
CA THR A 75 0.62 -1.37 14.82
C THR A 75 0.18 -0.65 16.10
N THR A 76 0.94 0.35 16.53
CA THR A 76 0.63 1.25 17.65
C THR A 76 0.76 2.69 17.17
N TRP A 77 0.18 3.66 17.89
CA TRP A 77 0.37 5.08 17.59
C TRP A 77 1.84 5.50 17.49
N LYS A 78 2.68 4.95 18.37
CA LYS A 78 4.13 5.20 18.39
C LYS A 78 4.84 4.66 17.14
N THR A 79 4.37 3.53 16.60
CA THR A 79 5.03 2.81 15.51
C THR A 79 4.35 2.99 14.15
N LEU A 80 3.19 3.65 14.07
CA LEU A 80 2.41 3.80 12.84
C LEU A 80 3.24 4.42 11.70
N THR A 81 3.83 5.60 11.94
CA THR A 81 4.67 6.28 10.95
C THR A 81 5.90 5.47 10.55
N PRO A 82 6.75 4.96 11.46
CA PRO A 82 7.89 4.16 11.04
C PRO A 82 7.50 2.84 10.35
N ASP A 83 6.39 2.20 10.74
CA ASP A 83 5.88 1.01 10.07
C ASP A 83 5.41 1.30 8.64
N PHE A 84 4.72 2.42 8.44
CA PHE A 84 4.30 2.89 7.12
C PHE A 84 5.48 3.27 6.23
N VAL A 85 6.43 4.05 6.74
CA VAL A 85 7.65 4.45 6.00
C VAL A 85 8.53 3.24 5.65
N ALA A 86 8.57 2.21 6.51
CA ALA A 86 9.25 0.96 6.22
C ALA A 86 8.52 0.06 5.20
N GLY A 87 7.36 0.49 4.68
CA GLY A 87 6.60 -0.24 3.66
C GLY A 87 5.87 -1.47 4.18
N LYS A 88 5.61 -1.56 5.49
CA LYS A 88 4.86 -2.69 6.07
C LYS A 88 3.40 -2.73 5.61
N CYS A 89 2.85 -1.58 5.26
CA CYS A 89 1.49 -1.40 4.75
C CYS A 89 1.47 -0.42 3.58
N ASP A 90 0.47 -0.54 2.72
CA ASP A 90 0.26 0.34 1.57
C ASP A 90 -0.46 1.63 1.98
N ILE A 91 -1.32 1.54 2.99
CA ILE A 91 -2.02 2.67 3.64
C ILE A 91 -2.06 2.49 5.17
N ALA A 92 -2.25 3.61 5.89
CA ALA A 92 -2.52 3.65 7.32
C ALA A 92 -3.94 4.17 7.56
N MET A 93 -4.70 3.49 8.43
CA MET A 93 -6.07 3.90 8.81
C MET A 93 -6.30 3.71 10.31
N GLY A 94 -6.94 4.70 10.91
CA GLY A 94 -7.10 4.83 12.35
C GLY A 94 -7.25 6.31 12.65
N GLY A 95 -8.49 6.75 12.89
CA GLY A 95 -8.88 8.15 13.10
C GLY A 95 -7.92 8.97 13.95
N SER A 96 -7.92 10.29 13.78
CA SER A 96 -6.97 11.17 14.48
C SER A 96 -7.24 11.23 15.98
N GLN A 97 -6.21 10.99 16.80
CA GLN A 97 -6.14 11.46 18.18
C GLN A 97 -5.39 12.78 18.29
#